data_AF-J2KLD8-F1
#
_entry.id   AF-J2KLD8-F1
#
_cell.length_a   1.000
_cell.length_b   1.000
_cell.length_c   1.000
_cell.angle_alpha   90.00
_cell.angle_beta   90.00
_cell.angle_gamma   90.00
#
_symmetry.space_group_name_H-M   'P 1'
#
loop_
_entity.id
_entity.type
_entity.pdbx_description
1 polymer ?
#
loop_
_entity_poly.entity_id
_entity_poly.type
_entity_poly.pdbx_seq_one_letter_code
_entity_poly.pdbx_strand_id
1 'polypeptide(L)' 'MMTIAYRNLSTNAAVRERLGDFNVAADFWTAARANARGGNQEWAANRADFCQKMAQQQANQQQ' A
#
# COMPACT_ATOMS: atom_id res chain seq x y z
N MET A 1 9.14 16.11 8.15
CA MET A 1 10.19 15.14 7.77
C MET A 1 9.56 13.82 7.39
N MET A 2 9.97 13.25 6.26
CA MET A 2 9.60 11.91 5.82
C MET A 2 10.58 10.92 6.44
N THR A 3 10.09 9.88 7.12
CA THR A 3 10.97 8.88 7.74
C THR A 3 11.57 7.97 6.67
N ILE A 4 12.81 7.51 6.87
CA ILE A 4 13.45 6.50 6.00
C ILE A 4 12.56 5.25 5.92
N ALA A 5 11.90 4.90 7.02
CA ALA A 5 10.93 3.81 7.11
C ALA A 5 9.76 4.00 6.13
N TYR A 6 9.09 5.15 6.12
CA TYR A 6 8.00 5.42 5.17
C TYR A 6 8.48 5.31 3.71
N ARG A 7 9.66 5.87 3.39
CA ARG A 7 10.19 5.82 2.02
C ARG A 7 10.43 4.40 1.53
N ASN A 8 11.01 3.55 2.36
CA ASN A 8 11.28 2.16 2.00
C ASN A 8 9.99 1.36 1.88
N LEU A 9 9.06 1.53 2.83
CA LEU A 9 7.78 0.83 2.85
C LEU A 9 6.90 1.22 1.64
N SER A 10 6.78 2.52 1.34
CA SER A 10 6.03 3.02 0.18
C SER A 10 6.64 2.60 -1.16
N THR A 11 7.98 2.52 -1.24
CA THR A 11 8.67 2.03 -2.45
C THR A 11 8.40 0.54 -2.66
N ASN A 12 8.50 -0.28 -1.61
CA ASN A 12 8.19 -1.71 -1.70
C ASN A 12 6.70 -1.94 -2.02
N ALA A 13 5.80 -1.15 -1.44
CA ALA A 13 4.38 -1.19 -1.77
C ALA A 13 4.15 -0.95 -3.27
N ALA A 14 4.74 0.12 -3.83
CA ALA A 14 4.61 0.45 -5.24
C ALA A 14 5.19 -0.64 -6.17
N VAL A 15 6.28 -1.31 -5.77
CA VAL A 15 6.80 -2.48 -6.51
C VAL A 15 5.79 -3.61 -6.53
N ARG A 16 5.17 -3.93 -5.37
CA ARG A 16 4.15 -4.98 -5.27
C ARG A 16 2.89 -4.67 -6.08
N GLU A 17 2.44 -3.41 -6.09
CA GLU A 17 1.33 -2.98 -6.95
C GLU A 17 1.61 -3.24 -8.43
N ARG A 18 2.83 -2.98 -8.91
CA ARG A 18 3.22 -3.22 -10.31
C ARG A 18 3.27 -4.70 -10.66
N LEU A 19 3.58 -5.56 -9.68
CA LEU A 19 3.55 -7.01 -9.84
C LEU A 19 2.13 -7.58 -9.75
N GLY A 20 1.12 -6.76 -9.42
CA GLY A 20 -0.25 -7.22 -9.20
C GLY A 20 -0.47 -7.86 -7.84
N ASP A 21 0.54 -7.87 -6.96
CA ASP A 21 0.48 -8.42 -5.59
C ASP A 21 -0.27 -7.44 -4.66
N PHE A 22 -1.56 -7.17 -4.93
CA PHE A 22 -2.28 -6.11 -4.21
C PHE A 22 -2.51 -6.41 -2.72
N ASN A 23 -2.59 -7.68 -2.32
CA ASN A 23 -2.64 -8.05 -0.89
C ASN A 23 -1.38 -7.57 -0.16
N VAL A 24 -0.20 -7.93 -0.70
CA VAL A 24 1.09 -7.58 -0.11
C VAL A 24 1.33 -6.06 -0.19
N ALA A 25 0.88 -5.42 -1.27
CA ALA A 25 0.95 -3.97 -1.41
C ALA A 25 0.12 -3.25 -0.31
N ALA A 26 -1.07 -3.75 0.01
CA ALA A 26 -1.91 -3.17 1.07
C ALA A 26 -1.22 -3.25 2.45
N ASP A 27 -0.54 -4.35 2.76
CA ASP A 27 0.21 -4.51 4.00
C ASP A 27 1.37 -3.50 4.08
N PHE A 28 2.14 -3.34 3.00
CA PHE A 28 3.23 -2.36 2.97
C PHE A 28 2.71 -0.92 3.07
N TRP A 29 1.59 -0.58 2.44
CA TRP A 29 0.97 0.74 2.60
C TRP A 29 0.44 0.98 4.01
N THR A 30 -0.12 -0.05 4.66
CA THR A 30 -0.55 0.02 6.06
C THR A 30 0.62 0.26 7.00
N ALA A 31 1.75 -0.45 6.79
CA ALA A 31 2.98 -0.21 7.53
C ALA A 31 3.57 1.18 7.23
N ALA A 32 3.53 1.63 5.98
CA ALA A 32 3.98 2.97 5.59
C ALA A 32 3.16 4.05 6.32
N ARG A 33 1.84 3.90 6.38
CA ARG A 33 0.93 4.80 7.11
C ARG A 33 1.34 4.93 8.58
N ALA A 34 1.65 3.82 9.25
CA ALA A 34 2.08 3.84 10.66
C ALA A 34 3.39 4.62 10.88
N ASN A 35 4.23 4.74 9.84
CA ASN A 35 5.51 5.45 9.86
C ASN A 35 5.45 6.87 9.27
N ALA A 36 4.26 7.31 8.83
CA ALA A 36 4.03 8.59 8.18
C ALA A 36 3.28 9.56 9.09
N ARG A 37 3.30 10.84 8.73
CA ARG A 37 2.49 11.90 9.36
C ARG A 37 1.94 12.84 8.28
N GLY A 38 0.84 13.52 8.58
CA GLY A 38 0.21 14.49 7.68
C GLY A 38 -0.20 13.85 6.35
N GLY A 39 0.02 14.56 5.24
CA GLY A 39 -0.40 14.11 3.91
C GLY A 39 0.15 12.74 3.48
N ASN A 40 1.34 12.35 3.94
CA ASN A 40 1.89 11.02 3.65
C ASN A 40 1.11 9.89 4.35
N GLN A 41 0.55 10.16 5.53
CA GLN A 41 -0.26 9.19 6.26
C GLN A 41 -1.60 8.98 5.55
N GLU A 42 -2.23 10.06 5.09
CA GLU A 42 -3.47 10.01 4.32
C GLU A 42 -3.25 9.32 2.96
N TRP A 43 -2.17 9.67 2.25
CA TRP A 43 -1.79 9.02 1.01
C TRP A 43 -1.63 7.50 1.18
N ALA A 44 -0.87 7.08 2.20
CA ALA A 44 -0.67 5.66 2.48
C ALA A 44 -1.97 4.95 2.87
N ALA A 45 -2.86 5.61 3.61
CA ALA A 45 -4.18 5.07 3.91
C ALA A 45 -5.00 4.83 2.63
N ASN A 46 -5.12 5.86 1.78
CA ASN A 46 -5.87 5.78 0.53
C ASN A 46 -5.31 4.69 -0.41
N ARG A 47 -3.99 4.50 -0.43
CA ARG A 47 -3.35 3.46 -1.25
C ARG A 47 -3.53 2.06 -0.66
N ALA A 48 -3.51 1.91 0.67
CA ALA A 48 -3.87 0.65 1.30
C ALA A 48 -5.30 0.24 0.95
N ASP A 49 -6.26 1.16 1.08
CA ASP A 49 -7.67 0.95 0.70
C ASP A 49 -7.82 0.56 -0.78
N PHE A 50 -7.13 1.25 -1.69
CA PHE A 50 -7.11 0.91 -3.10
C PHE A 50 -6.61 -0.52 -3.33
N CYS A 51 -5.48 -0.89 -2.72
CA CYS A 51 -4.89 -2.21 -2.88
C CYS A 51 -5.81 -3.31 -2.33
N GLN A 52 -6.47 -3.08 -1.19
CA GLN A 52 -7.44 -4.04 -0.65
C GLN A 52 -8.62 -4.28 -1.61
N LYS A 53 -9.16 -3.22 -2.21
CA LYS A 53 -10.23 -3.33 -3.21
C LYS A 53 -9.77 -4.08 -4.46
N MET A 54 -8.56 -3.79 -4.94
CA MET A 54 -7.98 -4.49 -6.09
C MET A 54 -7.74 -5.98 -5.80
N ALA A 55 -7.26 -6.31 -4.60
CA ALA A 55 -7.06 -7.69 -4.18
C ALA A 55 -8.40 -8.46 -4.13
N GLN A 56 -9.46 -7.84 -3.62
CA GLN A 56 -10.81 -8.42 -3.63
C GLN A 56 -11.33 -8.61 -5.06
N GLN A 57 -11.14 -7.62 -5.93
CA GLN A 57 -11.55 -7.74 -7.33
C GLN A 57 -10.79 -8.84 -8.08
N GLN A 58 -9.48 -8.96 -7.86
CA GLN A 58 -8.68 -10.04 -8.44
C GLN A 58 -9.13 -11.42 -7.94
N ALA A 59 -9.41 -11.55 -6.64
CA ALA A 59 -9.90 -12.80 -6.07
C ALA A 59 -11.25 -13.21 -6.71
N ASN A 60 -12.15 -12.24 -6.91
CA ASN A 60 -13.45 -12.47 -7.56
C ASN A 60 -13.35 -12.75 -9.07
N GLN A 61 -12.28 -12.32 -9.75
CA GLN A 61 -12.05 -12.57 -11.17
C GLN A 61 -11.40 -13.93 -11.45
N GLN A 62 -10.90 -14.62 -10.42
CA GLN A 62 -10.31 -15.96 -10.52
C GLN A 62 -11.31 -17.08 -10.20
N GLN A 63 -12.60 -16.74 -10.01
CA GLN A 63 -13.73 -17.68 -9.86
C GLN A 63 -14.54 -17.75 -11.16
#